data_AF-A0A2Z3H3Z0-F1
#
_entry.id   AF-A0A2Z3H3Z0-F1
#
_cell.length_a   1.000
_cell.length_b   1.000
_cell.length_c   1.000
_cell.angle_alpha   90.00
_cell.angle_beta   90.00
_cell.angle_gamma   90.00
#
_symmetry.space_group_name_H-M   'P 1'
#
loop_
_entity.id
_entity.type
_entity.pdbx_description
1 polymer ?
#
loop_
_entity_poly.entity_id
_entity_poly.type
_entity_poly.pdbx_seq_one_letter_code
_entity_poly.pdbx_strand_id
1 'polypeptide(L)'
;MSTGTEHIEPAPTSPRSAGSEWQWGWALVVLANLPVPFAFGLAVTAKGGFFGMLAGIAALWLAGAVTVARVPWVRRPLLYGAGVFSLSQILPIAQFMAGGAALELCAQRVAPPPEMTEWMGFLVTVVTGGLLLATALAGGLFFRMLVAVFAGHPHRHPS
;
A
#
# COMPACT_ATOMS: atom_id res chain seq x y z
N MET A 1 -47.82 43.66 8.40
CA MET A 1 -46.41 43.70 8.81
C MET A 1 -45.85 42.29 8.60
N SER A 2 -45.11 42.10 7.51
CA SER A 2 -44.50 40.81 7.18
C SER A 2 -43.13 40.76 7.84
N THR A 3 -42.96 39.85 8.80
CA THR A 3 -41.68 39.56 9.44
C THR A 3 -40.79 38.83 8.44
N GLY A 4 -39.88 39.56 7.80
CA GLY A 4 -38.86 39.00 6.93
C GLY A 4 -37.95 38.08 7.74
N THR A 5 -38.06 36.78 7.50
CA THR A 5 -37.10 35.78 7.97
C THR A 5 -35.81 35.96 7.20
N GLU A 6 -34.82 36.62 7.82
CA GLU A 6 -33.45 36.64 7.33
C GLU A 6 -32.94 35.21 7.18
N HIS A 7 -32.70 34.81 5.93
CA HIS A 7 -32.01 33.58 5.61
C HIS A 7 -30.57 33.71 6.13
N ILE A 8 -30.31 33.20 7.33
CA ILE A 8 -28.96 33.04 7.86
C ILE A 8 -28.28 31.96 7.00
N GLU A 9 -27.47 32.38 6.04
CA GLU A 9 -26.64 31.49 5.25
C GLU A 9 -25.61 30.85 6.20
N PRO A 10 -25.59 29.50 6.32
CA PRO A 10 -24.69 28.85 7.25
C PRO A 10 -23.24 29.13 6.87
N ALA A 11 -22.46 29.60 7.84
CA ALA A 11 -21.06 29.95 7.64
C ALA A 11 -20.29 28.79 6.97
N PRO A 12 -19.39 29.07 6.01
CA PRO A 12 -18.63 28.05 5.31
C PRO A 12 -17.87 27.21 6.33
N THR A 13 -18.21 25.93 6.42
CA THR A 13 -17.52 24.98 7.31
C THR A 13 -16.05 24.93 6.87
N SER A 14 -15.15 25.28 7.79
CA SER A 14 -13.71 25.26 7.51
C SER A 14 -13.31 23.89 6.95
N PRO A 15 -12.49 23.82 5.89
CA PRO A 15 -12.05 22.54 5.33
C PRO A 15 -11.40 21.73 6.45
N ARG A 16 -12.05 20.62 6.83
CA ARG A 16 -11.53 19.65 7.80
C ARG A 16 -10.08 19.38 7.41
N SER A 17 -9.13 19.77 8.26
CA SER A 17 -7.72 19.47 8.06
C SER A 17 -7.63 18.00 7.69
N ALA A 18 -7.09 17.67 6.51
CA ALA A 18 -6.91 16.29 6.09
C ALA A 18 -5.98 15.62 7.12
N GLY A 19 -6.59 15.02 8.13
CA GLY A 19 -5.97 14.77 9.42
C GLY A 19 -4.83 13.76 9.32
N SER A 20 -4.02 13.70 10.36
CA SER A 20 -2.95 12.71 10.57
C SER A 20 -3.44 11.25 10.53
N GLU A 21 -4.75 11.00 10.41
CA GLU A 21 -5.38 9.68 10.26
C GLU A 21 -4.72 8.82 9.18
N TRP A 22 -4.34 9.40 8.03
CA TRP A 22 -3.69 8.63 6.96
C TRP A 22 -2.28 8.16 7.33
N GLN A 23 -1.58 8.90 8.21
CA GLN A 23 -0.24 8.53 8.68
C GLN A 23 -0.35 7.30 9.58
N TRP A 24 -1.33 7.29 10.49
CA TRP A 24 -1.62 6.15 11.34
C TRP A 24 -2.07 4.92 10.53
N GLY A 25 -2.97 5.11 9.56
CA GLY A 25 -3.39 4.03 8.66
C GLY A 25 -2.22 3.42 7.89
N TRP A 26 -1.32 4.25 7.36
CA TRP A 26 -0.13 3.78 6.66
C TRP A 26 0.86 3.06 7.59
N ALA A 27 1.10 3.61 8.78
CA ALA A 27 1.97 2.99 9.77
C ALA A 27 1.43 1.61 10.19
N LEU A 28 0.13 1.49 10.45
CA LEU A 28 -0.52 0.22 10.79
C LEU A 28 -0.41 -0.79 9.65
N VAL A 29 -0.65 -0.38 8.40
CA VAL A 29 -0.47 -1.26 7.23
C VAL A 29 0.96 -1.79 7.17
N VAL A 30 1.96 -0.92 7.32
CA VAL A 30 3.36 -1.36 7.26
C VAL A 30 3.69 -2.31 8.41
N LEU A 31 3.32 -1.95 9.64
CA LEU A 31 3.54 -2.81 10.80
C LEU A 31 2.86 -4.17 10.65
N ALA A 32 1.62 -4.21 10.16
CA ALA A 32 0.91 -5.45 9.89
C ALA A 32 1.60 -6.27 8.80
N ASN A 33 2.34 -5.63 7.88
CA ASN A 33 3.03 -6.31 6.79
C ASN A 33 4.46 -6.74 7.11
N LEU A 34 5.07 -6.30 8.21
CA LEU A 34 6.45 -6.64 8.58
C LEU A 34 6.70 -8.09 9.02
N PRO A 35 5.79 -8.80 9.71
CA PRO A 35 6.09 -10.12 10.25
C PRO A 35 6.52 -11.13 9.19
N VAL A 36 5.88 -11.10 8.01
CA VAL A 36 6.18 -12.02 6.91
C VAL A 36 7.57 -11.75 6.31
N PRO A 37 7.91 -10.55 5.83
CA PRO A 37 9.27 -10.20 5.41
C PRO A 37 10.33 -10.49 6.46
N PHE A 38 10.06 -10.25 7.75
CA PHE A 38 11.04 -10.58 8.80
C PHE A 38 11.20 -12.09 8.98
N ALA A 39 10.11 -12.86 9.07
CA ALA A 39 10.18 -14.31 9.25
C ALA A 39 10.91 -15.00 8.08
N PHE A 40 10.55 -14.65 6.84
CA PHE A 40 11.18 -15.23 5.64
C PHE A 40 12.54 -14.63 5.36
N GLY A 41 12.66 -13.31 5.49
CA GLY A 41 13.89 -12.60 5.25
C GLY A 41 14.99 -13.05 6.19
N LEU A 42 14.72 -13.26 7.49
CA LEU A 42 15.72 -13.79 8.42
C LEU A 42 16.19 -15.21 8.03
N ALA A 43 15.28 -16.07 7.57
CA ALA A 43 15.65 -17.42 7.13
C ALA A 43 16.55 -17.39 5.88
N VAL A 44 16.29 -16.45 4.96
CA VAL A 44 16.98 -16.33 3.68
C VAL A 44 18.27 -15.50 3.79
N THR A 45 18.30 -14.49 4.64
CA THR A 45 19.43 -13.55 4.84
C THR A 45 20.39 -13.97 5.95
N ALA A 46 20.26 -15.18 6.49
CA ALA A 46 21.16 -15.70 7.53
C ALA A 46 22.66 -15.70 7.12
N LYS A 47 22.95 -15.63 5.82
CA LYS A 47 24.30 -15.57 5.24
C LYS A 47 24.72 -14.17 4.76
N GLY A 48 23.89 -13.14 4.99
CA GLY A 48 24.06 -11.78 4.46
C GLY A 48 22.78 -11.26 3.81
N GLY A 49 22.64 -9.93 3.69
CA GLY A 49 21.46 -9.32 3.07
C GLY A 49 20.46 -8.69 4.04
N PHE A 50 20.70 -8.82 5.35
CA PHE A 50 19.77 -8.35 6.38
C PHE A 50 19.65 -6.82 6.39
N PHE A 51 20.77 -6.10 6.35
CA PHE A 51 20.75 -4.63 6.33
C PHE A 51 20.16 -4.10 5.01
N GLY A 52 20.44 -4.79 3.91
CA GLY A 52 19.82 -4.56 2.61
C GLY A 52 18.31 -4.66 2.67
N MET A 53 17.80 -5.74 3.25
CA MET A 53 16.37 -5.93 3.46
C MET A 53 15.77 -4.80 4.32
N LEU A 54 16.39 -4.47 5.45
CA LEU A 54 15.91 -3.36 6.30
C LEU A 54 15.87 -2.03 5.54
N ALA A 55 16.91 -1.72 4.77
CA ALA A 55 16.97 -0.54 3.93
C ALA A 55 15.87 -0.56 2.84
N GLY A 56 15.59 -1.71 2.25
CA GLY A 56 14.52 -1.88 1.27
C GLY A 56 13.13 -1.65 1.86
N ILE A 57 12.88 -2.19 3.06
CA ILE A 57 11.64 -1.95 3.82
C ILE A 57 11.48 -0.46 4.11
N ALA A 58 12.54 0.20 4.60
CA ALA A 58 12.51 1.63 4.91
C ALA A 58 12.26 2.49 3.65
N ALA A 59 12.89 2.14 2.53
CA ALA A 59 12.69 2.82 1.25
C ALA A 59 11.25 2.71 0.75
N LEU A 60 10.65 1.51 0.82
CA LEU A 60 9.26 1.30 0.43
C LEU A 60 8.27 1.99 1.36
N TRP A 61 8.53 1.98 2.67
CA TRP A 61 7.73 2.70 3.64
C TRP A 61 7.70 4.20 3.33
N LEU A 62 8.87 4.79 3.07
CA LEU A 62 8.99 6.21 2.72
C LEU A 62 8.34 6.50 1.36
N ALA A 63 8.56 5.66 0.34
CA ALA A 63 7.97 5.83 -0.97
C ALA A 63 6.44 5.80 -0.93
N GLY A 64 5.87 4.86 -0.18
CA GLY A 64 4.42 4.80 0.02
C GLY A 64 3.89 5.98 0.83
N ALA A 65 4.58 6.40 1.89
CA ALA A 65 4.21 7.59 2.68
C ALA A 65 4.19 8.86 1.80
N VAL A 66 5.23 9.08 1.00
CA VAL A 66 5.32 10.20 0.05
C VAL A 66 4.22 10.12 -0.99
N THR A 67 3.94 8.93 -1.53
CA THR A 67 2.89 8.72 -2.54
C THR A 67 1.51 9.06 -1.96
N VAL A 68 1.18 8.57 -0.76
CA VAL A 68 -0.09 8.83 -0.08
C VAL A 68 -0.26 10.30 0.33
N ALA A 69 0.85 10.98 0.64
CA ALA A 69 0.86 12.41 0.96
C ALA A 69 0.64 13.27 -0.30
N ARG A 70 1.34 12.95 -1.40
CA ARG A 70 1.36 13.75 -2.63
C ARG A 70 0.19 13.47 -3.58
N VAL A 71 -0.41 12.28 -3.51
CA VAL A 71 -1.42 11.82 -4.47
C VAL A 71 -2.72 11.44 -3.74
N PRO A 72 -3.60 12.42 -3.44
CA PRO A 72 -4.79 12.19 -2.60
C PRO A 72 -5.76 11.12 -3.13
N TRP A 73 -5.87 10.99 -4.45
CA TRP A 73 -6.77 10.00 -5.07
C TRP A 73 -6.29 8.55 -4.90
N VAL A 74 -4.99 8.34 -4.68
CA VAL A 74 -4.37 7.02 -4.41
C VAL A 74 -4.54 6.60 -2.96
N ARG A 75 -4.62 7.56 -2.03
CA ARG A 75 -4.63 7.33 -0.57
C ARG A 75 -5.62 6.24 -0.13
N ARG A 76 -6.90 6.40 -0.44
CA ARG A 76 -7.95 5.45 0.00
C ARG A 76 -7.82 4.08 -0.69
N PRO A 77 -7.71 3.99 -2.03
CA PRO A 77 -7.48 2.71 -2.70
C PRO A 77 -6.26 1.97 -2.15
N LEU A 78 -5.13 2.65 -1.98
CA LEU A 78 -3.91 2.03 -1.50
C LEU A 78 -4.05 1.53 -0.05
N LEU A 79 -4.60 2.34 0.86
CA LEU A 79 -4.79 1.94 2.25
C LEU A 79 -5.77 0.76 2.39
N TYR A 80 -6.88 0.76 1.66
CA TYR A 80 -7.83 -0.35 1.70
C TYR A 80 -7.28 -1.61 1.05
N GLY A 81 -6.67 -1.48 -0.14
CA GLY A 81 -6.04 -2.60 -0.82
C GLY A 81 -4.92 -3.21 0.02
N ALA A 82 -4.07 -2.38 0.61
CA ALA A 82 -2.99 -2.85 1.48
C ALA A 82 -3.54 -3.46 2.77
N GLY A 83 -4.61 -2.92 3.35
CA GLY A 83 -5.30 -3.51 4.49
C GLY A 83 -5.83 -4.92 4.17
N VAL A 84 -6.49 -5.11 3.03
CA VAL A 84 -6.96 -6.42 2.57
C VAL A 84 -5.79 -7.39 2.36
N PHE A 85 -4.70 -6.93 1.73
CA PHE A 85 -3.48 -7.73 1.56
C PHE A 85 -2.78 -8.06 2.88
N SER A 86 -2.91 -7.21 3.90
CA SER A 86 -2.39 -7.50 5.24
C SER A 86 -3.10 -8.72 5.84
N LEU A 87 -4.40 -8.87 5.58
CA LEU A 87 -5.17 -10.03 6.05
C LEU A 87 -4.79 -11.32 5.32
N SER A 88 -4.34 -11.23 4.06
CA SER A 88 -3.90 -12.42 3.31
C SER A 88 -2.56 -12.98 3.80
N GLN A 89 -1.84 -12.27 4.69
CA GLN A 89 -0.59 -12.74 5.28
C GLN A 89 -0.73 -14.03 6.12
N ILE A 90 -1.95 -14.42 6.49
CA ILE A 90 -2.22 -15.73 7.11
C ILE A 90 -1.73 -16.88 6.20
N LEU A 91 -1.85 -16.70 4.88
CA LEU A 91 -1.32 -17.60 3.87
C LEU A 91 -0.44 -16.77 2.92
N PRO A 92 0.88 -16.65 3.17
CA PRO A 92 1.76 -15.70 2.47
C PRO A 92 2.10 -16.10 1.02
N ILE A 93 1.13 -16.65 0.28
CA ILE A 93 1.24 -17.11 -1.11
C ILE A 93 1.68 -15.96 -2.02
N ALA A 94 1.06 -14.78 -1.90
CA ALA A 94 1.43 -13.61 -2.69
C ALA A 94 2.89 -13.18 -2.43
N GLN A 95 3.33 -13.25 -1.17
CA GLN A 95 4.71 -12.94 -0.79
C GLN A 95 5.70 -13.95 -1.36
N PHE A 96 5.37 -15.24 -1.32
CA PHE A 96 6.20 -16.29 -1.90
C PHE A 96 6.34 -16.14 -3.41
N MET A 97 5.23 -15.89 -4.10
CA MET A 97 5.23 -15.71 -5.56
C MET A 97 6.04 -14.46 -5.95
N ALA A 98 5.84 -13.34 -5.25
CA ALA A 98 6.56 -12.10 -5.52
C ALA A 98 8.05 -12.18 -5.13
N GLY A 99 8.37 -12.85 -4.02
CA GLY A 99 9.74 -13.09 -3.57
C GLY A 99 10.51 -14.01 -4.51
N GLY A 100 9.88 -15.12 -4.93
CA GLY A 100 10.44 -16.05 -5.90
C GLY A 100 10.67 -15.38 -7.26
N ALA A 101 9.69 -14.62 -7.76
CA ALA A 101 9.84 -13.88 -9.01
C ALA A 101 10.96 -12.81 -8.92
N ALA A 102 11.09 -12.12 -7.79
CA ALA A 102 12.16 -11.14 -7.58
C ALA A 102 13.55 -11.80 -7.56
N LEU A 103 13.67 -12.95 -6.89
CA LEU A 103 14.91 -13.73 -6.86
C LEU A 103 15.29 -14.23 -8.24
N GLU A 104 14.35 -14.80 -8.99
CA GLU A 104 14.57 -15.27 -10.36
C GLU A 104 15.02 -14.13 -11.28
N LEU A 105 14.36 -12.97 -11.19
CA LEU A 105 14.73 -11.78 -11.97
C LEU A 105 16.14 -11.30 -11.65
N CYS A 106 16.56 -11.40 -10.38
CA CYS A 106 17.89 -11.01 -9.93
C CYS A 106 18.96 -12.05 -10.31
N ALA A 107 18.63 -13.35 -10.25
CA ALA A 107 19.53 -14.45 -10.59
C ALA A 107 19.90 -14.45 -12.08
N GLN A 108 18.96 -14.11 -12.97
CA GLN A 108 19.21 -14.04 -14.42
C GLN A 108 20.22 -12.96 -14.84
N ARG A 109 20.59 -12.04 -13.93
CA ARG A 109 21.47 -10.90 -14.23
C ARG A 109 22.90 -11.06 -13.72
N VAL A 110 23.20 -12.11 -12.95
CA VAL A 110 24.52 -12.29 -12.33
C VAL A 110 24.95 -13.77 -12.43
N ALA A 111 26.01 -14.05 -13.19
CA ALA A 111 26.66 -15.36 -13.24
C ALA A 111 28.12 -15.21 -12.78
N PRO A 112 28.63 -16.04 -11.83
CA PRO A 112 27.98 -17.15 -11.09
C PRO A 112 26.88 -16.68 -10.10
N PRO A 113 26.00 -17.58 -9.59
CA PRO A 113 24.92 -17.20 -8.70
C PRO A 113 25.47 -16.43 -7.50
N PRO A 114 25.06 -15.16 -7.33
CA PRO A 114 25.64 -14.30 -6.30
C PRO A 114 25.34 -14.83 -4.91
N GLU A 115 26.35 -14.81 -4.04
CA GLU A 115 26.11 -14.90 -2.61
C GLU A 115 25.13 -13.79 -2.19
N MET A 116 24.33 -14.04 -1.15
CA MET A 116 23.31 -13.10 -0.70
C MET A 116 23.98 -11.86 -0.09
N THR A 117 24.25 -10.85 -0.92
CA THR A 117 24.84 -9.58 -0.50
C THR A 117 23.78 -8.61 0.03
N GLU A 118 24.22 -7.58 0.76
CA GLU A 118 23.35 -6.48 1.21
C GLU A 118 22.63 -5.80 0.03
N TRP A 119 23.31 -5.64 -1.10
CA TRP A 119 22.69 -5.07 -2.29
C TRP A 119 21.57 -5.96 -2.86
N MET A 120 21.77 -7.28 -2.91
CA MET A 120 20.72 -8.20 -3.34
C MET A 120 19.54 -8.22 -2.38
N GLY A 121 19.79 -8.25 -1.06
CA GLY A 121 18.73 -8.18 -0.06
C GLY A 121 17.87 -6.93 -0.23
N PHE A 122 18.51 -5.78 -0.51
CA PHE A 122 17.82 -4.53 -0.84
C PHE A 122 16.98 -4.66 -2.10
N LEU A 123 17.57 -5.09 -3.21
CA LEU A 123 16.87 -5.19 -4.49
C LEU A 123 15.68 -6.12 -4.44
N VAL A 124 15.85 -7.33 -3.91
CA VAL A 124 14.77 -8.32 -3.76
C VAL A 124 13.64 -7.71 -2.93
N THR A 125 13.96 -7.06 -1.82
CA THR A 125 12.96 -6.42 -0.96
C THR A 125 12.20 -5.32 -1.68
N VAL A 126 12.91 -4.43 -2.39
CA VAL A 126 12.28 -3.32 -3.13
C VAL A 126 11.39 -3.85 -4.25
N VAL A 127 11.83 -4.86 -5.00
CA VAL A 127 11.03 -5.47 -6.07
C VAL A 127 9.81 -6.16 -5.49
N THR A 128 9.98 -7.04 -4.49
CA THR A 128 8.88 -7.75 -3.86
C THR A 128 7.86 -6.78 -3.25
N GLY A 129 8.30 -5.82 -2.45
CA GLY A 129 7.39 -4.87 -1.84
C GLY A 129 6.76 -3.90 -2.85
N GLY A 130 7.48 -3.53 -3.92
CA GLY A 130 6.93 -2.77 -5.03
C GLY A 130 5.81 -3.50 -5.76
N LEU A 131 5.98 -4.80 -6.03
CA LEU A 131 4.93 -5.64 -6.63
C LEU A 131 3.70 -5.74 -5.73
N LEU A 132 3.90 -5.89 -4.41
CA LEU A 132 2.80 -5.94 -3.45
C LEU A 132 2.07 -4.60 -3.36
N LEU A 133 2.79 -3.48 -3.34
CA LEU A 133 2.17 -2.14 -3.36
C LEU A 133 1.37 -1.90 -4.64
N ALA A 134 1.92 -2.29 -5.80
CA ALA A 134 1.22 -2.18 -7.07
C ALA A 134 -0.06 -3.03 -7.09
N THR A 135 0.02 -4.26 -6.58
CA THR A 135 -1.13 -5.18 -6.51
C THR A 135 -2.18 -4.68 -5.51
N ALA A 136 -1.76 -4.17 -4.36
CA ALA A 136 -2.64 -3.54 -3.38
C ALA A 136 -3.36 -2.33 -3.98
N LEU A 137 -2.64 -1.47 -4.69
CA LEU A 137 -3.24 -0.33 -5.38
C LEU A 137 -4.26 -0.78 -6.44
N ALA A 138 -3.89 -1.74 -7.30
CA ALA A 138 -4.76 -2.28 -8.33
C ALA A 138 -6.03 -2.89 -7.73
N GLY A 139 -5.90 -3.69 -6.67
CA GLY A 139 -7.03 -4.28 -5.94
C GLY A 139 -7.94 -3.22 -5.31
N GLY A 140 -7.36 -2.19 -4.69
CA GLY A 140 -8.13 -1.08 -4.12
C GLY A 140 -8.86 -0.24 -5.17
N LEU A 141 -8.24 -0.01 -6.33
CA LEU A 141 -8.87 0.65 -7.46
C LEU A 141 -10.00 -0.20 -8.05
N PHE A 142 -9.77 -1.49 -8.22
CA PHE A 142 -10.77 -2.44 -8.70
C PHE A 142 -11.99 -2.48 -7.76
N PHE A 143 -11.76 -2.59 -6.45
CA PHE A 143 -12.84 -2.56 -5.45
C PHE A 143 -13.65 -1.25 -5.53
N ARG A 144 -12.96 -0.11 -5.65
CA ARG A 144 -13.63 1.19 -5.83
C ARG A 144 -14.48 1.23 -7.11
N MET A 145 -14.01 0.65 -8.22
CA MET A 145 -14.78 0.57 -9.46
C MET A 145 -16.02 -0.32 -9.28
N LEU A 146 -15.89 -1.48 -8.63
CA LEU A 146 -17.03 -2.36 -8.34
C LEU A 146 -18.09 -1.64 -7.50
N VAL A 147 -17.69 -0.99 -6.42
CA VAL A 147 -18.62 -0.22 -5.58
C VAL A 147 -19.32 0.88 -6.37
N ALA A 148 -18.60 1.58 -7.25
CA ALA A 148 -19.19 2.61 -8.10
C ALA A 148 -20.23 2.04 -9.10
N VAL A 149 -19.96 0.86 -9.66
CA VAL A 149 -20.89 0.15 -10.56
C VAL A 149 -22.15 -0.28 -9.80
N PHE A 150 -22.02 -0.89 -8.62
CA PHE A 150 -23.17 -1.36 -7.83
C PHE A 150 -23.98 -0.22 -7.19
N ALA A 151 -23.33 0.87 -6.79
CA ALA A 151 -24.02 2.06 -6.28
C ALA A 151 -24.69 2.88 -7.40
N GLY A 152 -24.43 2.55 -8.67
CA GLY A 152 -24.82 3.30 -9.87
C GLY A 152 -26.25 3.10 -10.38
N HIS A 153 -27.16 2.49 -9.63
CA HIS A 153 -28.61 2.57 -9.91
C HIS A 153 -29.40 3.31 -8.82
N PRO A 154 -29.21 4.62 -8.63
CA PRO A 154 -30.30 5.45 -8.16
C PRO A 154 -31.28 5.60 -9.33
N HIS A 155 -32.46 4.98 -9.22
CA HIS A 155 -33.62 5.25 -10.06
C HIS A 155 -33.80 6.77 -10.18
N ARG A 156 -33.34 7.37 -11.28
CA ARG A 156 -33.81 8.68 -11.70
C ARG A 156 -35.27 8.48 -12.10
N HIS A 157 -36.19 8.69 -11.16
CA HIS A 157 -37.58 8.88 -11.52
C HIS A 157 -37.67 10.17 -12.34
N PRO A 158 -38.07 10.10 -13.63
CA PRO A 158 -38.45 11.30 -14.36
C PRO A 158 -39.74 11.83 -13.73
N SER A 159 -39.67 13.00 -13.10
CA SER A 159 -40.82 13.83 -12.78
C SER A 159 -41.18 14.69 -13.98
#